data_AF-A0A7W0Z4T8-F1
#
_entry.id   AF-A0A7W0Z4T8-F1
#
_cell.length_a   1.000
_cell.length_b   1.000
_cell.length_c   1.000
_cell.angle_alpha   90.00
_cell.angle_beta   90.00
_cell.angle_gamma   90.00
#
_symmetry.space_group_name_H-M   'P 1'
#
loop_
_entity.id
_entity.type
_entity.pdbx_description
1 polymer ?
#
loop_
_entity_poly.entity_id
_entity_poly.type
_entity_poly.pdbx_seq_one_letter_code
_entity_poly.pdbx_strand_id
1 'polypeptide(L)'
;MAAEAATDLTKLEDHYRAKAARLHETAEVATPPQSGVGGQRVPPDELKAFLRRYYWQAPVEDILDRSPSELAGVALAHYELATQRAQGTAVVRAATLSEDDEQTLGTRSVVQVVSEDMPFLVDSVTAELSRLGRRLHHVVHPVLVVRRDIAGALRQVCDTSDPGRCPADGVVESWMHVEIDRETEPEALAQIEADLRRVLNDVREAVEDWGKMRAAAVRIARELENTQLDLPAQDTDEAAELLRWLVDDHFTFLGYREYLLEGGADGEEGLRALPASGLGILRSDSDMANAFRRLPPAARVRARERNVLILTKADSRSTVHRSVYLDYVGIKSFDANGDVVGERRFLGLFSSAAYTESVTSVPVLQRKVAEVLQRAHLPKSSHSGKDLLDILETYPR
;
A
#
# COMPACT_ATOMS: atom_id res chain seq x y z
N MET A 1 18.38 -1.12 37.98
CA MET A 1 19.05 -1.27 36.66
C MET A 1 19.34 -2.73 36.32
N ALA A 2 20.43 -3.38 36.76
CA ALA A 2 20.71 -4.78 36.35
C ALA A 2 19.72 -5.83 36.91
N ALA A 3 19.31 -5.71 38.17
CA ALA A 3 18.31 -6.59 38.78
C ALA A 3 16.89 -6.36 38.22
N GLU A 4 16.60 -5.15 37.77
CA GLU A 4 15.32 -4.72 37.21
C GLU A 4 15.20 -5.23 35.76
N ALA A 5 16.26 -5.06 34.96
CA ALA A 5 16.37 -5.65 33.63
C ALA A 5 16.31 -7.20 33.65
N ALA A 6 16.90 -7.85 34.67
CA ALA A 6 16.80 -9.30 34.84
C ALA A 6 15.38 -9.76 35.24
N THR A 7 14.67 -8.94 36.04
CA THR A 7 13.27 -9.20 36.41
C THR A 7 12.34 -9.05 35.21
N ASP A 8 12.56 -8.06 34.35
CA ASP A 8 11.78 -7.86 33.13
C ASP A 8 12.04 -8.94 32.08
N LEU A 9 13.28 -9.42 31.95
CA LEU A 9 13.60 -10.56 31.07
C LEU A 9 12.89 -11.85 31.52
N THR A 10 12.87 -12.11 32.83
CA THR A 10 12.24 -13.31 33.40
C THR A 10 10.73 -13.29 33.18
N LYS A 11 10.08 -12.14 33.39
CA LYS A 11 8.64 -11.97 33.09
C LYS A 11 8.32 -12.17 31.61
N LEU A 12 9.19 -11.66 30.73
CA LEU A 12 9.04 -11.82 29.30
C LEU A 12 9.16 -13.30 28.88
N GLU A 13 10.15 -14.02 29.42
CA GLU A 13 10.32 -15.47 29.19
C GLU A 13 9.11 -16.28 29.69
N ASP A 14 8.57 -15.94 30.86
CA ASP A 14 7.38 -16.58 31.42
C ASP A 14 6.13 -16.32 30.55
N HIS A 15 5.96 -15.09 30.05
CA HIS A 15 4.89 -14.73 29.12
C HIS A 15 4.98 -15.54 27.81
N TYR A 16 6.18 -15.65 27.21
CA TYR A 16 6.35 -16.46 26.01
C TYR A 16 6.14 -17.96 26.25
N ARG A 17 6.52 -18.46 27.44
CA ARG A 17 6.27 -19.86 27.83
C ARG A 17 4.77 -20.12 28.00
N ALA A 18 4.04 -19.20 28.62
CA ALA A 18 2.59 -19.29 28.78
C ALA A 18 1.87 -19.28 27.42
N LYS A 19 2.27 -18.39 26.50
CA LYS A 19 1.79 -18.38 25.12
C LYS A 19 2.04 -19.72 24.42
N ALA A 20 3.26 -20.26 24.53
CA ALA A 20 3.60 -21.55 23.92
C ALA A 20 2.77 -22.71 24.50
N ALA A 21 2.50 -22.71 25.81
CA ALA A 21 1.64 -23.70 26.45
C ALA A 21 0.18 -23.60 25.95
N ARG A 22 -0.40 -22.40 25.89
CA ARG A 22 -1.76 -22.19 25.35
C ARG A 22 -1.88 -22.63 23.89
N LEU A 23 -0.87 -22.34 23.07
CA LEU A 23 -0.84 -22.82 21.67
C LEU A 23 -0.65 -24.34 21.57
N HIS A 24 0.00 -24.97 22.54
CA HIS A 24 0.08 -26.42 22.60
C HIS A 24 -1.28 -27.05 22.94
N GLU A 25 -1.99 -26.52 23.95
CA GLU A 25 -3.37 -26.93 24.28
C GLU A 25 -4.32 -26.73 23.09
N THR A 26 -4.16 -25.60 22.38
CA THR A 26 -4.89 -25.29 21.14
C THR A 26 -4.70 -26.38 20.09
N ALA A 27 -3.46 -26.85 19.90
CA ALA A 27 -3.17 -27.92 18.95
C ALA A 27 -3.78 -29.27 19.35
N GLU A 28 -3.98 -29.53 20.65
CA GLU A 28 -4.58 -30.78 21.16
C GLU A 28 -6.10 -30.83 20.95
N VAL A 29 -6.78 -29.69 21.06
CA VAL A 29 -8.24 -29.59 20.83
C VAL A 29 -8.61 -29.38 19.36
N ALA A 30 -7.65 -28.94 18.55
CA ALA A 30 -7.86 -28.67 17.13
C ALA A 30 -8.09 -29.96 16.33
N THR A 31 -9.16 -30.00 15.54
CA THR A 31 -9.33 -31.05 14.53
C THR A 31 -8.46 -30.70 13.32
N PRO A 32 -7.52 -31.58 12.89
CA PRO A 32 -6.63 -31.25 11.79
C PRO A 32 -7.40 -30.93 10.50
N PRO A 33 -7.07 -29.82 9.81
CA PRO A 33 -7.72 -29.46 8.56
C PRO A 33 -7.29 -30.43 7.46
N GLN A 34 -8.05 -30.44 6.36
CA GLN A 34 -7.64 -31.16 5.15
C GLN A 34 -6.67 -30.30 4.35
N SER A 35 -5.62 -30.91 3.80
CA SER A 35 -4.75 -30.28 2.82
C SER A 35 -5.54 -29.96 1.55
N GLY A 36 -5.14 -28.89 0.84
CA GLY A 36 -5.74 -28.51 -0.44
C GLY A 36 -5.60 -29.59 -1.52
N VAL A 37 -4.71 -30.58 -1.31
CA VAL A 37 -4.55 -31.71 -2.23
C VAL A 37 -4.90 -33.04 -1.60
N GLY A 38 -5.76 -33.79 -2.29
CA GLY A 38 -6.12 -35.17 -1.95
C GLY A 38 -6.97 -35.33 -0.70
N GLY A 39 -7.41 -34.22 -0.06
CA GLY A 39 -8.23 -34.25 1.16
C GLY A 39 -7.51 -34.90 2.36
N GLN A 40 -6.18 -35.03 2.30
CA GLN A 40 -5.41 -35.68 3.36
C GLN A 40 -5.37 -34.78 4.59
N ARG A 41 -5.52 -35.34 5.79
CA ARG A 41 -5.43 -34.54 7.02
C ARG A 41 -4.00 -34.07 7.24
N VAL A 42 -3.85 -32.82 7.64
CA VAL A 42 -2.57 -32.24 8.06
C VAL A 42 -2.02 -33.03 9.27
N PRO A 43 -0.74 -33.42 9.27
CA PRO A 43 -0.13 -34.10 10.42
C PRO A 43 -0.19 -33.23 11.70
N PRO A 44 -0.37 -33.83 12.89
CA PRO A 44 -0.44 -33.07 14.16
C PRO A 44 0.77 -32.15 14.42
N ASP A 45 1.98 -32.59 14.06
CA ASP A 45 3.19 -31.78 14.23
C ASP A 45 3.20 -30.54 13.31
N GLU A 46 2.68 -30.68 12.09
CA GLU A 46 2.54 -29.55 11.15
C GLU A 46 1.46 -28.59 11.63
N LEU A 47 0.34 -29.08 12.19
CA LEU A 47 -0.69 -28.24 12.80
C LEU A 47 -0.14 -27.42 13.97
N LYS A 48 0.66 -28.04 14.85
CA LYS A 48 1.31 -27.35 15.98
C LYS A 48 2.29 -26.30 15.48
N ALA A 49 3.07 -26.60 14.45
CA ALA A 49 3.97 -25.63 13.82
C ALA A 49 3.19 -24.46 13.20
N PHE A 50 2.12 -24.74 12.47
CA PHE A 50 1.24 -23.74 11.88
C PHE A 50 0.67 -22.79 12.94
N LEU A 51 0.06 -23.30 14.02
CA LEU A 51 -0.51 -22.46 15.08
C LEU A 51 0.54 -21.55 15.74
N ARG A 52 1.75 -22.07 15.98
CA ARG A 52 2.87 -21.28 16.50
C ARG A 52 3.28 -20.15 15.55
N ARG A 53 3.30 -20.42 14.24
CA ARG A 53 3.63 -19.44 13.21
C ARG A 53 2.54 -18.41 13.04
N TYR A 54 1.30 -18.86 12.99
CA TYR A 54 0.11 -18.04 12.80
C TYR A 54 -0.03 -16.97 13.89
N TYR A 55 0.20 -17.36 15.14
CA TYR A 55 0.14 -16.45 16.29
C TYR A 55 1.51 -15.90 16.70
N TRP A 56 2.56 -16.05 15.90
CA TRP A 56 3.93 -15.66 16.29
C TRP A 56 4.01 -14.20 16.76
N GLN A 57 3.43 -13.29 15.96
CA GLN A 57 3.44 -11.84 16.22
C GLN A 57 2.27 -11.36 17.11
N ALA A 58 1.31 -12.22 17.43
CA ALA A 58 0.19 -11.84 18.28
C ALA A 58 0.66 -11.51 19.71
N PRO A 59 0.13 -10.46 20.36
CA PRO A 59 0.37 -10.18 21.77
C PRO A 59 0.08 -11.40 22.65
N VAL A 60 0.81 -11.57 23.74
CA VAL A 60 0.63 -12.75 24.61
C VAL A 60 -0.74 -12.72 25.26
N GLU A 61 -1.17 -11.53 25.66
CA GLU A 61 -2.44 -11.23 26.30
C GLU A 61 -3.61 -11.68 25.42
N ASP A 62 -3.59 -11.32 24.13
CA ASP A 62 -4.62 -11.70 23.15
C ASP A 62 -4.76 -13.23 22.97
N ILE A 63 -3.68 -13.99 23.21
CA ILE A 63 -3.69 -15.45 23.15
C ILE A 63 -4.19 -16.06 24.46
N LEU A 64 -3.81 -15.50 25.61
CA LEU A 64 -4.19 -16.03 26.91
C LEU A 64 -5.66 -15.74 27.26
N ASP A 65 -6.21 -14.63 26.73
CA ASP A 65 -7.60 -14.21 26.94
C ASP A 65 -8.61 -15.03 26.14
N ARG A 66 -8.16 -15.85 25.19
CA ARG A 66 -8.99 -16.71 24.34
C ARG A 66 -8.88 -18.18 24.71
N SER A 67 -9.97 -18.92 24.58
CA SER A 67 -9.95 -20.35 24.84
C SER A 67 -9.21 -21.11 23.70
N PRO A 68 -8.61 -22.28 23.99
CA PRO A 68 -7.94 -23.10 22.98
C PRO A 68 -8.81 -23.41 21.75
N SER A 69 -10.11 -23.66 21.93
CA SER A 69 -11.04 -23.93 20.82
C SER A 69 -11.26 -22.72 19.92
N GLU A 70 -11.25 -21.51 20.47
CA GLU A 70 -11.42 -20.25 19.72
C GLU A 70 -10.21 -19.98 18.83
N LEU A 71 -9.02 -20.10 19.41
CA LEU A 71 -7.76 -19.94 18.69
C LEU A 71 -7.64 -20.97 17.56
N ALA A 72 -8.02 -22.22 17.84
CA ALA A 72 -8.07 -23.26 16.82
C ALA A 72 -9.07 -22.91 15.71
N GLY A 73 -10.30 -22.52 16.07
CA GLY A 73 -11.34 -22.14 15.10
C GLY A 73 -10.90 -21.03 14.15
N VAL A 74 -10.33 -19.96 14.67
CA VAL A 74 -9.83 -18.82 13.86
C VAL A 74 -8.75 -19.27 12.87
N ALA A 75 -7.71 -19.94 13.38
CA ALA A 75 -6.57 -20.33 12.55
C ALA A 75 -6.95 -21.40 11.51
N LEU A 76 -7.80 -22.36 11.88
CA LEU A 76 -8.26 -23.42 10.99
C LEU A 76 -9.22 -22.91 9.91
N ALA A 77 -10.13 -22.00 10.26
CA ALA A 77 -10.99 -21.36 9.27
C ALA A 77 -10.14 -20.57 8.26
N HIS A 78 -9.07 -19.91 8.70
CA HIS A 78 -8.16 -19.21 7.81
C HIS A 78 -7.35 -20.18 6.94
N TYR A 79 -6.91 -21.31 7.50
CA TYR A 79 -6.24 -22.38 6.76
C TYR A 79 -7.15 -22.94 5.66
N GLU A 80 -8.43 -23.18 5.96
CA GLU A 80 -9.44 -23.61 4.99
C GLU A 80 -9.55 -22.62 3.82
N LEU A 81 -9.65 -21.32 4.12
CA LEU A 81 -9.68 -20.27 3.10
C LEU A 81 -8.41 -20.30 2.22
N ALA A 82 -7.25 -20.58 2.82
CA ALA A 82 -5.98 -20.62 2.14
C ALA A 82 -5.75 -21.89 1.31
N THR A 83 -6.62 -22.92 1.41
CA THR A 83 -6.46 -24.20 0.71
C THR A 83 -6.34 -24.03 -0.79
N GLN A 84 -7.00 -23.03 -1.38
CA GLN A 84 -6.99 -22.77 -2.80
C GLN A 84 -6.74 -21.28 -3.08
N ARG A 85 -5.62 -20.97 -3.75
CA ARG A 85 -5.30 -19.61 -4.19
C ARG A 85 -4.49 -19.66 -5.49
N ALA A 86 -5.01 -19.05 -6.54
CA ALA A 86 -4.26 -18.90 -7.78
C ALA A 86 -3.09 -17.92 -7.60
N GLN A 87 -2.00 -18.15 -8.33
CA GLN A 87 -0.88 -17.20 -8.33
C GLN A 87 -1.33 -15.82 -8.83
N GLY A 88 -0.79 -14.76 -8.23
CA GLY A 88 -1.15 -13.39 -8.59
C GLY A 88 -2.56 -12.97 -8.15
N THR A 89 -3.29 -13.77 -7.37
CA THR A 89 -4.58 -13.37 -6.79
C THR A 89 -4.55 -13.43 -5.27
N ALA A 90 -5.38 -12.58 -4.66
CA ALA A 90 -5.69 -12.64 -3.24
C ALA A 90 -7.06 -13.28 -3.06
N VAL A 91 -7.20 -14.09 -2.01
CA VAL A 91 -8.48 -14.68 -1.60
C VAL A 91 -8.95 -13.90 -0.37
N VAL A 92 -10.21 -13.46 -0.40
CA VAL A 92 -10.82 -12.67 0.68
C VAL A 92 -12.14 -13.34 1.04
N ARG A 93 -12.40 -13.45 2.35
CA ARG A 93 -13.68 -13.88 2.92
C ARG A 93 -14.09 -12.91 4.03
N ALA A 94 -15.31 -12.40 3.96
CA ALA A 94 -15.95 -11.67 5.05
C ALA A 94 -17.17 -12.46 5.53
N ALA A 95 -17.21 -12.80 6.81
CA ALA A 95 -18.29 -13.61 7.36
C ALA A 95 -18.61 -13.22 8.81
N THR A 96 -19.86 -13.40 9.19
CA THR A 96 -20.29 -13.38 10.59
C THR A 96 -20.51 -14.81 11.02
N LEU A 97 -19.82 -15.24 12.07
CA LEU A 97 -19.97 -16.57 12.62
C LEU A 97 -21.36 -16.69 13.29
N SER A 98 -22.04 -17.82 13.11
CA SER A 98 -23.46 -17.99 13.43
C SER A 98 -23.73 -18.10 14.94
N GLU A 99 -25.02 -18.09 15.31
CA GLU A 99 -25.49 -18.11 16.71
C GLU A 99 -25.08 -19.38 17.50
N ASP A 100 -24.82 -20.51 16.83
CA ASP A 100 -24.30 -21.73 17.47
C ASP A 100 -22.80 -21.61 17.86
N ASP A 101 -22.08 -20.64 17.28
CA ASP A 101 -20.68 -20.31 17.58
C ASP A 101 -20.54 -19.17 18.62
N GLU A 102 -21.66 -18.71 19.22
CA GLU A 102 -21.68 -17.60 20.20
C GLU A 102 -20.77 -17.83 21.41
N GLN A 103 -20.51 -19.09 21.76
CA GLN A 103 -19.60 -19.43 22.86
C GLN A 103 -18.12 -19.20 22.53
N THR A 104 -17.79 -18.95 21.26
CA THR A 104 -16.40 -19.04 20.76
C THR A 104 -15.92 -17.68 20.22
N LEU A 105 -16.68 -16.92 19.43
CA LEU A 105 -16.13 -15.70 18.77
C LEU A 105 -16.95 -14.41 18.93
N GLY A 106 -18.01 -14.45 19.72
CA GLY A 106 -18.78 -13.25 20.07
C GLY A 106 -19.44 -12.56 18.87
N THR A 107 -20.09 -11.44 19.15
CA THR A 107 -20.92 -10.64 18.24
C THR A 107 -20.12 -9.89 17.17
N ARG A 108 -19.15 -10.51 16.49
CA ARG A 108 -18.25 -9.82 15.55
C ARG A 108 -18.27 -10.49 14.17
N SER A 109 -17.93 -9.70 13.16
CA SER A 109 -17.63 -10.26 11.83
C SER A 109 -16.14 -10.39 11.67
N VAL A 110 -15.73 -11.33 10.86
CA VAL A 110 -14.34 -11.60 10.56
C VAL A 110 -14.08 -11.38 9.07
N VAL A 111 -12.94 -10.77 8.78
CA VAL A 111 -12.40 -10.63 7.44
C VAL A 111 -11.09 -11.39 7.39
N GLN A 112 -10.96 -12.33 6.48
CA GLN A 112 -9.76 -13.12 6.26
C GLN A 112 -9.24 -12.90 4.85
N VAL A 113 -7.93 -12.72 4.72
CA VAL A 113 -7.24 -12.44 3.48
C VAL A 113 -6.01 -13.33 3.36
N VAL A 114 -5.85 -13.97 2.21
CA VAL A 114 -4.66 -14.74 1.86
C VAL A 114 -4.08 -14.17 0.57
N SER A 115 -2.87 -13.64 0.63
CA SER A 115 -2.17 -13.08 -0.53
C SER A 115 -0.70 -13.46 -0.53
N GLU A 116 -0.03 -13.22 -1.66
CA GLU A 116 1.43 -13.14 -1.68
C GLU A 116 1.90 -12.01 -0.76
N ASP A 117 3.05 -12.18 -0.11
CA ASP A 117 3.60 -11.16 0.79
C ASP A 117 4.24 -10.01 0.00
N MET A 118 3.87 -8.78 0.35
CA MET A 118 4.38 -7.56 -0.26
C MET A 118 4.15 -6.35 0.67
N PRO A 119 4.85 -5.22 0.45
CA PRO A 119 4.63 -4.01 1.22
C PRO A 119 3.19 -3.49 1.17
N PHE A 120 2.79 -2.76 2.21
CA PHE A 120 1.52 -2.02 2.33
C PHE A 120 0.24 -2.85 2.50
N LEU A 121 0.28 -4.18 2.53
CA LEU A 121 -0.93 -5.03 2.63
C LEU A 121 -1.79 -4.70 3.86
N VAL A 122 -1.20 -4.80 5.07
CA VAL A 122 -1.93 -4.59 6.33
C VAL A 122 -2.50 -3.18 6.40
N ASP A 123 -1.69 -2.16 6.13
CA ASP A 123 -2.14 -0.76 6.17
C ASP A 123 -3.25 -0.48 5.14
N SER A 124 -3.18 -1.09 3.94
CA SER A 124 -4.21 -0.90 2.91
C SER A 124 -5.53 -1.57 3.28
N VAL A 125 -5.49 -2.81 3.79
CA VAL A 125 -6.69 -3.54 4.24
C VAL A 125 -7.36 -2.82 5.40
N THR A 126 -6.57 -2.40 6.40
CA THR A 126 -7.10 -1.71 7.59
C THR A 126 -7.63 -0.32 7.25
N ALA A 127 -6.98 0.41 6.33
CA ALA A 127 -7.47 1.70 5.83
C ALA A 127 -8.80 1.55 5.06
N GLU A 128 -8.95 0.51 4.25
CA GLU A 128 -10.19 0.28 3.49
C GLU A 128 -11.36 -0.09 4.41
N LEU A 129 -11.13 -0.98 5.37
CA LEU A 129 -12.15 -1.32 6.38
C LEU A 129 -12.57 -0.09 7.19
N SER A 130 -11.61 0.75 7.57
CA SER A 130 -11.88 2.02 8.26
C SER A 130 -12.67 2.99 7.37
N ARG A 131 -12.35 3.06 6.06
CA ARG A 131 -13.09 3.89 5.07
C ARG A 131 -14.54 3.45 4.93
N LEU A 132 -14.81 2.15 5.03
CA LEU A 132 -16.16 1.57 5.05
C LEU A 132 -16.87 1.76 6.41
N GLY A 133 -16.27 2.49 7.35
CA GLY A 133 -16.86 2.78 8.65
C GLY A 133 -16.84 1.58 9.61
N ARG A 134 -16.00 0.58 9.37
CA ARG A 134 -15.90 -0.63 10.20
C ARG A 134 -14.81 -0.46 11.22
N ARG A 135 -15.16 -0.50 12.52
CA ARG A 135 -14.16 -0.46 13.59
C ARG A 135 -13.40 -1.77 13.63
N LEU A 136 -12.08 -1.67 13.73
CA LEU A 136 -11.20 -2.83 13.90
C LEU A 136 -11.07 -3.14 15.39
N HIS A 137 -11.27 -4.41 15.76
CA HIS A 137 -11.17 -4.89 17.13
C HIS A 137 -9.88 -5.67 17.37
N HIS A 138 -9.49 -6.49 16.40
CA HIS A 138 -8.31 -7.34 16.50
C HIS A 138 -7.75 -7.66 15.12
N VAL A 139 -6.42 -7.75 15.01
CA VAL A 139 -5.72 -8.04 13.75
C VAL A 139 -4.63 -9.08 14.01
N VAL A 140 -4.65 -10.17 13.24
CA VAL A 140 -3.60 -11.19 13.20
C VAL A 140 -3.09 -11.27 11.76
N HIS A 141 -1.82 -10.95 11.52
CA HIS A 141 -1.27 -10.84 10.17
C HIS A 141 0.03 -11.66 9.93
N PRO A 142 0.05 -12.98 10.18
CA PRO A 142 1.26 -13.77 10.02
C PRO A 142 1.78 -13.78 8.58
N VAL A 143 3.10 -13.71 8.47
CA VAL A 143 3.84 -13.99 7.24
C VAL A 143 4.30 -15.45 7.29
N LEU A 144 3.81 -16.27 6.37
CA LEU A 144 4.00 -17.71 6.34
C LEU A 144 4.75 -18.14 5.08
N VAL A 145 5.66 -19.10 5.22
CA VAL A 145 6.24 -19.78 4.07
C VAL A 145 5.39 -21.00 3.77
N VAL A 146 4.86 -21.09 2.55
CA VAL A 146 3.96 -22.17 2.13
C VAL A 146 4.41 -22.80 0.82
N ARG A 147 3.92 -24.00 0.55
CA ARG A 147 4.07 -24.66 -0.75
C ARG A 147 2.72 -24.87 -1.38
N ARG A 148 2.59 -24.52 -2.65
CA ARG A 148 1.41 -24.76 -3.47
C ARG A 148 1.76 -25.60 -4.68
N ASP A 149 0.79 -26.29 -5.25
CA ASP A 149 0.96 -26.83 -6.59
C ASP A 149 0.60 -25.79 -7.66
N ILE A 150 0.80 -26.19 -8.93
CA ILE A 150 0.52 -25.36 -10.10
C ILE A 150 -0.95 -24.92 -10.21
N ALA A 151 -1.88 -25.64 -9.59
CA ALA A 151 -3.30 -25.30 -9.58
C ALA A 151 -3.63 -24.30 -8.46
N GLY A 152 -2.67 -23.98 -7.59
CA GLY A 152 -2.86 -23.08 -6.45
C GLY A 152 -3.30 -23.78 -5.17
N ALA A 153 -3.32 -25.11 -5.15
CA ALA A 153 -3.74 -25.86 -3.96
C ALA A 153 -2.60 -25.92 -2.93
N LEU A 154 -2.94 -25.61 -1.67
CA LEU A 154 -2.01 -25.62 -0.54
C LEU A 154 -1.56 -27.04 -0.22
N ARG A 155 -0.25 -27.27 -0.30
CA ARG A 155 0.40 -28.55 0.01
C ARG A 155 0.89 -28.62 1.44
N GLN A 156 1.52 -27.54 1.91
CA GLN A 156 2.22 -27.53 3.17
C GLN A 156 2.39 -26.09 3.67
N VAL A 157 2.30 -25.88 4.98
CA VAL A 157 2.82 -24.68 5.63
C VAL A 157 4.15 -25.03 6.30
N CYS A 158 5.23 -24.38 5.87
CA CYS A 158 6.58 -24.73 6.31
C CYS A 158 6.86 -24.12 7.70
N ASP A 159 7.48 -24.88 8.61
CA ASP A 159 7.97 -24.34 9.88
C ASP A 159 9.28 -23.55 9.69
N THR A 160 9.23 -22.50 8.86
CA THR A 160 10.36 -21.59 8.60
C THR A 160 9.84 -20.20 8.25
N SER A 161 10.63 -19.18 8.54
CA SER A 161 10.43 -17.80 8.05
C SER A 161 11.33 -17.50 6.85
N ASP A 162 12.24 -18.42 6.54
CA ASP A 162 13.17 -18.37 5.42
C ASP A 162 12.66 -19.31 4.31
N PRO A 163 12.24 -18.77 3.15
CA PRO A 163 11.79 -19.55 2.00
C PRO A 163 12.82 -20.58 1.53
N GLY A 164 14.11 -20.26 1.63
CA GLY A 164 15.20 -21.14 1.21
C GLY A 164 15.36 -22.39 2.09
N ARG A 165 14.75 -22.39 3.27
CA ARG A 165 14.72 -23.56 4.17
C ARG A 165 13.46 -24.41 4.01
N CYS A 166 12.50 -23.97 3.20
CA CYS A 166 11.37 -24.83 2.86
C CYS A 166 11.80 -25.78 1.72
N PRO A 167 11.51 -27.09 1.79
CA PRO A 167 11.83 -28.02 0.70
C PRO A 167 11.17 -27.54 -0.60
N ALA A 168 11.96 -27.28 -1.65
CA ALA A 168 11.62 -26.84 -3.01
C ALA A 168 10.24 -26.13 -3.23
N ASP A 169 10.31 -24.92 -3.79
CA ASP A 169 9.17 -24.09 -4.24
C ASP A 169 8.37 -23.40 -3.11
N GLY A 170 9.03 -23.06 -2.00
CA GLY A 170 8.44 -22.25 -0.93
C GLY A 170 8.17 -20.82 -1.38
N VAL A 171 6.94 -20.33 -1.18
CA VAL A 171 6.53 -18.94 -1.42
C VAL A 171 6.14 -18.28 -0.11
N VAL A 172 6.36 -16.97 -0.01
CA VAL A 172 5.97 -16.18 1.17
C VAL A 172 4.55 -15.64 0.95
N GLU A 173 3.67 -15.90 1.91
CA GLU A 173 2.31 -15.40 1.92
C GLU A 173 2.04 -14.56 3.15
N SER A 174 1.24 -13.51 2.97
CA SER A 174 0.69 -12.71 4.05
C SER A 174 -0.76 -13.16 4.27
N TRP A 175 -1.03 -13.66 5.47
CA TRP A 175 -2.36 -14.07 5.87
C TRP A 175 -2.86 -13.05 6.89
N MET A 176 -3.99 -12.40 6.64
CA MET A 176 -4.55 -11.39 7.53
C MET A 176 -5.93 -11.81 8.02
N HIS A 177 -6.12 -11.84 9.32
CA HIS A 177 -7.41 -12.02 9.98
C HIS A 177 -7.73 -10.74 10.76
N VAL A 178 -8.88 -10.16 10.47
CA VAL A 178 -9.32 -8.89 11.05
C VAL A 178 -10.72 -9.08 11.63
N GLU A 179 -10.87 -8.78 12.91
CA GLU A 179 -12.18 -8.73 13.57
C GLU A 179 -12.75 -7.31 13.46
N ILE A 180 -13.98 -7.22 12.95
CA ILE A 180 -14.70 -5.96 12.77
C ILE A 180 -16.04 -5.98 13.52
N ASP A 181 -16.71 -4.83 13.56
CA ASP A 181 -18.09 -4.74 14.03
C ASP A 181 -18.99 -5.79 13.35
N ARG A 182 -20.04 -6.23 14.07
CA ARG A 182 -21.00 -7.20 13.52
C ARG A 182 -21.67 -6.63 12.27
N GLU A 183 -21.70 -7.43 11.23
CA GLU A 183 -22.33 -7.15 9.96
C GLU A 183 -23.13 -8.38 9.56
N THR A 184 -24.45 -8.26 9.59
CA THR A 184 -25.37 -9.37 9.31
C THR A 184 -25.91 -9.32 7.90
N GLU A 185 -25.72 -8.21 7.17
CA GLU A 185 -26.20 -8.07 5.80
C GLU A 185 -25.25 -8.77 4.82
N PRO A 186 -25.70 -9.80 4.09
CA PRO A 186 -24.85 -10.51 3.14
C PRO A 186 -24.30 -9.62 2.02
N GLU A 187 -25.07 -8.62 1.59
CA GLU A 187 -24.65 -7.65 0.58
C GLU A 187 -23.50 -6.77 1.08
N ALA A 188 -23.55 -6.33 2.33
CA ALA A 188 -22.47 -5.56 2.95
C ALA A 188 -21.19 -6.38 3.08
N LEU A 189 -21.29 -7.66 3.48
CA LEU A 189 -20.15 -8.58 3.53
C LEU A 189 -19.55 -8.80 2.13
N ALA A 190 -20.39 -9.05 1.12
CA ALA A 190 -19.94 -9.20 -0.26
C ALA A 190 -19.25 -7.94 -0.81
N GLN A 191 -19.76 -6.76 -0.46
CA GLN A 191 -19.15 -5.48 -0.82
C GLN A 191 -17.77 -5.30 -0.16
N ILE A 192 -17.63 -5.65 1.13
CA ILE A 192 -16.32 -5.64 1.81
C ILE A 192 -15.33 -6.53 1.07
N GLU A 193 -15.72 -7.75 0.69
CA GLU A 193 -14.84 -8.65 -0.04
C GLU A 193 -14.45 -8.09 -1.42
N ALA A 194 -15.39 -7.52 -2.17
CA ALA A 194 -15.14 -6.95 -3.49
C ALA A 194 -14.17 -5.75 -3.41
N ASP A 195 -14.39 -4.85 -2.46
CA ASP A 195 -13.55 -3.67 -2.23
C ASP A 195 -12.14 -4.07 -1.81
N LEU A 196 -12.00 -5.05 -0.91
CA LEU A 196 -10.69 -5.55 -0.49
C LEU A 196 -9.95 -6.26 -1.62
N ARG A 197 -10.64 -7.06 -2.46
CA ARG A 197 -10.01 -7.66 -3.65
C ARG A 197 -9.47 -6.59 -4.61
N ARG A 198 -10.22 -5.50 -4.81
CA ARG A 198 -9.79 -4.35 -5.62
C ARG A 198 -8.56 -3.67 -5.00
N VAL A 199 -8.59 -3.38 -3.69
CA VAL A 199 -7.45 -2.77 -2.97
C VAL A 199 -6.20 -3.65 -3.05
N LEU A 200 -6.33 -4.95 -2.82
CA LEU A 200 -5.20 -5.89 -2.90
C LEU A 200 -4.66 -6.00 -4.33
N ASN A 201 -5.50 -5.84 -5.34
CA ASN A 201 -5.06 -5.73 -6.73
C ASN A 201 -4.25 -4.45 -6.96
N ASP A 202 -4.74 -3.30 -6.50
CA ASP A 202 -4.06 -2.01 -6.62
C ASP A 202 -2.68 -2.05 -5.94
N VAL A 203 -2.58 -2.65 -4.75
CA VAL A 203 -1.30 -2.84 -4.03
C VAL A 203 -0.34 -3.68 -4.87
N ARG A 204 -0.79 -4.82 -5.40
CA ARG A 204 0.04 -5.70 -6.22
C ARG A 204 0.56 -4.99 -7.47
N GLU A 205 -0.32 -4.34 -8.22
CA GLU A 205 0.08 -3.64 -9.45
C GLU A 205 1.07 -2.51 -9.15
N ALA A 206 0.85 -1.74 -8.08
CA ALA A 206 1.76 -0.68 -7.65
C ALA A 206 3.15 -1.23 -7.28
N VAL A 207 3.20 -2.32 -6.52
CA VAL A 207 4.48 -2.95 -6.09
C VAL A 207 5.21 -3.56 -7.28
N GLU A 208 4.53 -4.32 -8.15
CA GLU A 208 5.13 -4.94 -9.33
C GLU A 208 5.70 -3.92 -10.31
N ASP A 209 5.01 -2.78 -10.51
CA ASP A 209 5.45 -1.74 -11.44
C ASP A 209 6.30 -0.64 -10.78
N TRP A 210 6.55 -0.70 -9.48
CA TRP A 210 7.29 0.33 -8.75
C TRP A 210 8.64 0.65 -9.42
N GLY A 211 9.40 -0.38 -9.79
CA GLY A 211 10.67 -0.22 -10.50
C GLY A 211 10.50 0.43 -11.88
N LYS A 212 9.43 0.11 -12.62
CA LYS A 212 9.15 0.69 -13.94
C LYS A 212 8.76 2.17 -13.81
N MET A 213 7.98 2.53 -12.80
CA MET A 213 7.60 3.93 -12.53
C MET A 213 8.82 4.77 -12.15
N ARG A 214 9.72 4.25 -11.30
CA ARG A 214 11.01 4.92 -11.00
C ARG A 214 11.87 5.09 -12.24
N ALA A 215 11.97 4.04 -13.08
CA ALA A 215 12.70 4.12 -14.34
C ALA A 215 12.11 5.17 -15.29
N ALA A 216 10.77 5.28 -15.36
CA ALA A 216 10.10 6.32 -16.14
C ALA A 216 10.43 7.73 -15.62
N ALA A 217 10.42 7.95 -14.31
CA ALA A 217 10.79 9.24 -13.72
C ALA A 217 12.25 9.63 -14.05
N VAL A 218 13.20 8.69 -13.92
CA VAL A 218 14.61 8.92 -14.30
C VAL A 218 14.76 9.20 -15.80
N ARG A 219 14.04 8.46 -16.65
CA ARG A 219 14.03 8.69 -18.10
C ARG A 219 13.57 10.11 -18.42
N ILE A 220 12.44 10.53 -17.85
CA ILE A 220 11.86 11.85 -18.07
C ILE A 220 12.81 12.95 -17.58
N ALA A 221 13.45 12.77 -16.42
CA ALA A 221 14.45 13.71 -15.92
C ALA A 221 15.60 13.91 -16.92
N ARG A 222 16.11 12.82 -17.50
CA ARG A 222 17.16 12.88 -18.55
C ARG A 222 16.66 13.54 -19.83
N GLU A 223 15.42 13.30 -20.23
CA GLU A 223 14.83 13.95 -21.41
C GLU A 223 14.74 15.48 -21.22
N LEU A 224 14.39 15.93 -20.01
CA LEU A 224 14.30 17.35 -19.69
C LEU A 224 15.68 18.02 -19.69
N GLU A 225 16.71 17.39 -19.14
CA GLU A 225 18.08 17.94 -19.13
C GLU A 225 18.70 18.05 -20.53
N ASN A 226 18.32 17.16 -21.44
CA ASN A 226 18.84 17.14 -22.80
C ASN A 226 17.94 17.90 -23.80
N THR A 227 16.88 18.56 -23.32
CA THR A 227 15.96 19.27 -24.20
C THR A 227 16.62 20.48 -24.83
N GLN A 228 16.35 20.70 -26.12
CA GLN A 228 16.78 21.89 -26.87
C GLN A 228 15.61 22.85 -27.14
N LEU A 229 14.44 22.59 -26.56
CA LEU A 229 13.27 23.43 -26.71
C LEU A 229 13.47 24.77 -26.01
N ASP A 230 12.88 25.83 -26.56
CA ASP A 230 12.84 27.17 -25.97
C ASP A 230 11.85 27.22 -24.79
N LEU A 231 12.16 26.46 -23.76
CA LEU A 231 11.52 26.47 -22.46
C LEU A 231 12.46 27.19 -21.48
N PRO A 232 11.93 27.81 -20.42
CA PRO A 232 12.79 28.35 -19.38
C PRO A 232 13.68 27.22 -18.81
N ALA A 233 15.00 27.30 -19.04
CA ALA A 233 15.95 26.27 -18.58
C ALA A 233 15.81 25.99 -17.07
N GLN A 234 15.45 27.04 -16.33
CA GLN A 234 15.19 26.96 -14.90
C GLN A 234 14.02 26.04 -14.54
N ASP A 235 12.99 25.94 -15.39
CA ASP A 235 11.82 25.09 -15.16
C ASP A 235 12.11 23.63 -15.55
N THR A 236 12.96 23.40 -16.56
CA THR A 236 13.37 22.05 -16.98
C THR A 236 14.36 21.42 -16.00
N ASP A 237 15.33 22.21 -15.51
CA ASP A 237 16.32 21.76 -14.54
C ASP A 237 15.66 21.42 -13.19
N GLU A 238 14.78 22.31 -12.70
CA GLU A 238 14.04 22.09 -11.46
C GLU A 238 13.12 20.86 -11.54
N ALA A 239 12.49 20.64 -12.70
CA ALA A 239 11.69 19.44 -12.95
C ALA A 239 12.52 18.15 -12.95
N ALA A 240 13.70 18.17 -13.58
CA ALA A 240 14.60 17.03 -13.59
C ALA A 240 15.18 16.74 -12.20
N GLU A 241 15.50 17.77 -11.42
CA GLU A 241 15.97 17.65 -10.04
C GLU A 241 14.88 17.07 -9.15
N LEU A 242 13.65 17.58 -9.23
CA LEU A 242 12.50 17.06 -8.48
C LEU A 242 12.29 15.58 -8.78
N LEU A 243 12.26 15.17 -10.05
CA LEU A 243 12.06 13.77 -10.43
C LEU A 243 13.12 12.83 -9.84
N ARG A 244 14.38 13.28 -9.76
CA ARG A 244 15.44 12.50 -9.11
C ARG A 244 15.23 12.41 -7.61
N TRP A 245 14.89 13.53 -6.97
CA TRP A 245 14.59 13.57 -5.54
C TRP A 245 13.42 12.64 -5.19
N LEU A 246 12.35 12.63 -5.98
CA LEU A 246 11.23 11.69 -5.81
C LEU A 246 11.67 10.22 -5.88
N VAL A 247 12.57 9.89 -6.82
CA VAL A 247 13.12 8.54 -7.00
C VAL A 247 14.06 8.14 -5.87
N ASP A 248 14.67 9.10 -5.18
CA ASP A 248 15.56 8.93 -4.03
C ASP A 248 14.77 8.79 -2.72
N ASP A 249 13.77 7.91 -2.70
CA ASP A 249 12.94 7.56 -1.53
C ASP A 249 12.08 8.68 -0.90
N HIS A 250 11.91 9.81 -1.60
CA HIS A 250 11.00 10.89 -1.18
C HIS A 250 9.56 10.70 -1.67
N PHE A 251 9.32 9.73 -2.54
CA PHE A 251 7.99 9.46 -3.11
C PHE A 251 7.69 7.96 -3.26
N THR A 252 6.55 7.55 -2.73
CA THR A 252 5.99 6.23 -2.99
C THR A 252 5.19 6.29 -4.29
N PHE A 253 5.77 5.78 -5.37
CA PHE A 253 5.11 5.70 -6.68
C PHE A 253 4.01 4.63 -6.66
N LEU A 254 2.77 5.04 -6.97
CA LEU A 254 1.61 4.16 -6.97
C LEU A 254 0.99 4.00 -8.35
N GLY A 255 1.08 4.99 -9.22
CA GLY A 255 0.58 4.91 -10.59
C GLY A 255 1.32 5.83 -11.54
N TYR A 256 1.36 5.45 -12.81
CA TYR A 256 1.89 6.27 -13.89
C TYR A 256 1.07 6.08 -15.16
N ARG A 257 0.87 7.16 -15.93
CA ARG A 257 0.28 7.08 -17.28
C ARG A 257 0.63 8.30 -18.12
N GLU A 258 0.70 8.11 -19.43
CA GLU A 258 0.88 9.19 -20.39
C GLU A 258 -0.47 9.60 -21.00
N TYR A 259 -0.65 10.90 -21.23
CA TYR A 259 -1.85 11.49 -21.80
C TYR A 259 -1.48 12.42 -22.96
N LEU A 260 -2.31 12.42 -24.00
CA LEU A 260 -2.27 13.38 -25.09
C LEU A 260 -3.31 14.48 -24.83
N LEU A 261 -2.92 15.72 -25.03
CA LEU A 261 -3.82 16.87 -25.00
C LEU A 261 -4.49 16.99 -26.37
N GLU A 262 -5.81 16.83 -26.39
CA GLU A 262 -6.61 16.91 -27.61
C GLU A 262 -7.65 18.03 -27.51
N GLY A 263 -7.94 18.64 -28.67
CA GLY A 263 -8.91 19.73 -28.80
C GLY A 263 -8.26 21.12 -28.92
N GLY A 264 -8.76 21.92 -29.85
CA GLY A 264 -8.18 23.25 -30.12
C GLY A 264 -8.97 24.17 -31.05
N ALA A 265 -10.20 23.84 -31.43
CA ALA A 265 -11.03 24.72 -32.28
C ALA A 265 -12.48 24.88 -31.79
N ASP A 266 -13.13 23.81 -31.31
CA ASP A 266 -14.57 23.81 -31.01
C ASP A 266 -14.92 23.77 -29.51
N GLY A 267 -13.97 24.17 -28.64
CA GLY A 267 -14.26 24.38 -27.21
C GLY A 267 -14.33 23.13 -26.32
N GLU A 268 -13.97 21.96 -26.82
CA GLU A 268 -13.83 20.74 -26.00
C GLU A 268 -12.36 20.30 -25.96
N GLU A 269 -11.62 20.82 -24.98
CA GLU A 269 -10.26 20.38 -24.68
C GLU A 269 -10.28 19.29 -23.62
N GLY A 270 -9.43 18.29 -23.79
CA GLY A 270 -9.36 17.16 -22.87
C GLY A 270 -8.11 16.33 -23.02
N LEU A 271 -7.93 15.43 -22.06
CA LEU A 271 -6.82 14.50 -22.02
C LEU A 271 -7.30 13.11 -22.45
N ARG A 272 -6.61 12.51 -23.42
CA ARG A 272 -6.79 11.12 -23.81
C ARG A 272 -5.61 10.29 -23.34
N ALA A 273 -5.87 9.22 -22.60
CA ALA A 273 -4.79 8.34 -22.16
C ALA A 273 -4.13 7.66 -23.37
N LEU A 274 -2.81 7.55 -23.33
CA LEU A 274 -2.06 6.78 -24.31
C LEU A 274 -2.18 5.29 -23.93
N PRO A 275 -2.72 4.42 -24.83
CA PRO A 275 -2.85 3.00 -24.55
C PRO A 275 -1.52 2.34 -24.17
N ALA A 276 -1.55 1.34 -23.29
CA ALA A 276 -0.38 0.59 -22.83
C ALA A 276 0.72 1.42 -22.11
N SER A 277 0.46 2.69 -21.78
CA SER A 277 1.36 3.52 -20.96
C SER A 277 1.10 3.40 -19.45
N GLY A 278 -0.04 2.83 -19.06
CA GLY A 278 -0.49 2.72 -17.68
C GLY A 278 0.36 1.75 -16.85
N LEU A 279 0.75 2.17 -15.65
CA LEU A 279 1.47 1.38 -14.65
C LEU A 279 0.83 1.54 -13.26
N GLY A 280 1.04 0.55 -12.40
CA GLY A 280 0.52 0.56 -11.03
C GLY A 280 -1.00 0.67 -10.98
N ILE A 281 -1.56 1.49 -10.09
CA ILE A 281 -3.02 1.71 -10.00
C ILE A 281 -3.64 2.33 -11.27
N LEU A 282 -2.82 2.77 -12.23
CA LEU A 282 -3.27 3.28 -13.52
C LEU A 282 -3.08 2.27 -14.66
N ARG A 283 -2.68 1.02 -14.36
CA ARG A 283 -2.43 -0.06 -15.32
C ARG A 283 -3.67 -0.47 -16.10
N SER A 284 -4.85 -0.44 -15.47
CA SER A 284 -6.09 -0.86 -16.14
C SER A 284 -6.40 0.02 -17.37
N ASP A 285 -6.39 -0.59 -18.55
CA ASP A 285 -6.84 -0.04 -19.83
C ASP A 285 -8.35 -0.31 -20.01
N SER A 286 -9.19 0.16 -19.08
CA SER A 286 -10.64 0.13 -19.32
C SER A 286 -11.04 1.21 -20.32
N ASP A 287 -12.13 1.01 -21.07
CA ASP A 287 -12.66 2.01 -22.01
C ASP A 287 -12.90 3.36 -21.31
N MET A 288 -13.28 3.34 -20.03
CA MET A 288 -13.44 4.53 -19.18
C MET A 288 -12.12 5.17 -18.74
N ALA A 289 -11.06 4.39 -18.58
CA ALA A 289 -9.72 4.90 -18.29
C ALA A 289 -9.06 5.52 -19.53
N ASN A 290 -9.40 5.01 -20.72
CA ASN A 290 -8.94 5.51 -22.02
C ASN A 290 -9.82 6.63 -22.61
N ALA A 291 -11.00 6.85 -22.04
CA ALA A 291 -11.94 7.87 -22.49
C ALA A 291 -11.35 9.29 -22.39
N PHE A 292 -11.64 10.10 -23.41
CA PHE A 292 -11.33 11.52 -23.43
C PHE A 292 -11.97 12.22 -22.22
N ARG A 293 -11.14 12.81 -21.36
CA ARG A 293 -11.62 13.56 -20.18
C ARG A 293 -11.57 15.05 -20.46
N ARG A 294 -12.75 15.66 -20.59
CA ARG A 294 -12.90 17.10 -20.74
C ARG A 294 -12.30 17.82 -19.54
N LEU A 295 -11.43 18.78 -19.82
CA LEU A 295 -10.85 19.63 -18.78
C LEU A 295 -11.87 20.69 -18.34
N PRO A 296 -12.00 20.96 -17.03
CA PRO A 296 -12.72 22.13 -16.55
C PRO A 296 -12.12 23.43 -17.12
N PRO A 297 -12.90 24.52 -17.30
CA PRO A 297 -12.41 25.75 -17.91
C PRO A 297 -11.12 26.32 -17.28
N ALA A 298 -10.97 26.25 -15.96
CA ALA A 298 -9.76 26.70 -15.27
C ALA A 298 -8.53 25.82 -15.55
N ALA A 299 -8.73 24.52 -15.78
CA ALA A 299 -7.66 23.58 -16.11
C ALA A 299 -7.21 23.71 -17.57
N ARG A 300 -8.09 24.14 -18.48
CA ARG A 300 -7.78 24.40 -19.90
C ARG A 300 -6.72 25.48 -20.08
N VAL A 301 -6.90 26.61 -19.39
CA VAL A 301 -5.93 27.73 -19.41
C VAL A 301 -4.57 27.24 -18.93
N ARG A 302 -4.54 26.53 -17.78
CA ARG A 302 -3.31 25.98 -17.22
C ARG A 302 -2.70 24.87 -18.07
N ALA A 303 -3.48 24.11 -18.83
CA ALA A 303 -2.96 23.04 -19.69
C ALA A 303 -2.03 23.61 -20.78
N ARG A 304 -2.34 24.78 -21.32
CA ARG A 304 -1.54 25.45 -22.37
C ARG A 304 -0.39 26.32 -21.86
N GLU A 305 -0.34 26.60 -20.55
CA GLU A 305 0.83 27.29 -19.97
C GLU A 305 2.11 26.50 -20.25
N ARG A 306 3.21 27.18 -20.54
CA ARG A 306 4.51 26.55 -20.86
C ARG A 306 5.31 26.12 -19.63
N ASN A 307 4.68 26.05 -18.45
CA ASN A 307 5.30 25.49 -17.24
C ASN A 307 5.43 23.97 -17.36
N VAL A 308 6.61 23.43 -17.05
CA VAL A 308 6.91 22.00 -17.21
C VAL A 308 6.18 21.13 -16.19
N LEU A 309 6.08 21.59 -14.94
CA LEU A 309 5.55 20.83 -13.81
C LEU A 309 4.13 21.20 -13.45
N ILE A 310 3.36 20.18 -13.06
CA ILE A 310 2.06 20.31 -12.39
C ILE A 310 2.13 19.54 -11.08
N LEU A 311 2.08 20.26 -9.95
CA LEU A 311 2.09 19.67 -8.60
C LEU A 311 0.77 20.01 -7.91
N THR A 312 -0.03 19.00 -7.58
CA THR A 312 -1.32 19.17 -6.90
C THR A 312 -1.70 17.91 -6.11
N LYS A 313 -2.82 17.97 -5.38
CA LYS A 313 -3.53 16.77 -4.93
C LYS A 313 -4.47 16.30 -6.03
N ALA A 314 -4.55 14.99 -6.23
CA ALA A 314 -5.56 14.38 -7.07
C ALA A 314 -6.92 14.37 -6.35
N ASP A 315 -8.01 14.29 -7.12
CA ASP A 315 -9.36 14.15 -6.58
C ASP A 315 -9.63 12.74 -6.03
N SER A 316 -8.75 11.77 -6.33
CA SER A 316 -8.83 10.40 -5.85
C SER A 316 -7.98 10.18 -4.58
N ARG A 317 -8.50 9.33 -3.70
CA ARG A 317 -7.77 8.86 -2.51
C ARG A 317 -6.97 7.61 -2.84
N SER A 318 -5.84 7.44 -2.17
CA SER A 318 -5.01 6.25 -2.29
C SER A 318 -5.73 5.05 -1.69
N THR A 319 -5.70 3.94 -2.44
CA THR A 319 -6.11 2.61 -2.00
C THR A 319 -4.93 1.83 -1.41
N VAL A 320 -3.70 2.32 -1.62
CA VAL A 320 -2.46 1.70 -1.14
C VAL A 320 -1.90 2.48 0.04
N HIS A 321 -1.45 1.75 1.07
CA HIS A 321 -0.82 2.20 2.31
C HIS A 321 -1.72 3.03 3.24
N ARG A 322 -2.27 4.17 2.79
CA ARG A 322 -3.15 5.00 3.63
C ARG A 322 -4.21 5.71 2.82
N SER A 323 -5.42 5.82 3.36
CA SER A 323 -6.52 6.53 2.70
C SER A 323 -6.35 8.04 2.84
N VAL A 324 -5.53 8.64 1.98
CA VAL A 324 -5.34 10.10 1.83
C VAL A 324 -5.41 10.48 0.36
N TYR A 325 -5.62 11.76 0.04
CA TYR A 325 -5.56 12.22 -1.35
C TYR A 325 -4.18 11.96 -1.95
N LEU A 326 -4.17 11.40 -3.16
CA LEU A 326 -2.94 11.10 -3.89
C LEU A 326 -2.23 12.40 -4.26
N ASP A 327 -0.91 12.37 -4.18
CA ASP A 327 -0.04 13.39 -4.75
C ASP A 327 0.03 13.20 -6.26
N TYR A 328 -0.23 14.29 -6.97
CA TYR A 328 -0.22 14.36 -8.41
C TYR A 328 1.02 15.11 -8.87
N VAL A 329 1.87 14.42 -9.62
CA VAL A 329 3.06 15.00 -10.25
C VAL A 329 2.93 14.82 -11.77
N GLY A 330 2.56 15.89 -12.46
CA GLY A 330 2.42 15.96 -13.90
C GLY A 330 3.62 16.62 -14.56
N ILE A 331 4.12 16.03 -15.64
CA ILE A 331 5.20 16.57 -16.44
C ILE A 331 4.68 16.76 -17.85
N LYS A 332 4.55 18.02 -18.27
CA LYS A 332 4.04 18.34 -19.60
C LYS A 332 4.98 17.85 -20.69
N SER A 333 4.39 17.41 -21.79
CA SER A 333 5.09 17.02 -23.01
C SER A 333 4.90 18.13 -24.04
N PHE A 334 5.95 18.41 -24.81
CA PHE A 334 5.99 19.53 -25.74
C PHE A 334 6.32 19.05 -27.15
N ASP A 335 5.80 19.74 -28.17
CA ASP A 335 6.23 19.55 -29.55
C ASP A 335 7.50 20.35 -29.87
N ALA A 336 7.94 20.29 -31.13
CA ALA A 336 9.13 20.99 -31.62
C ALA A 336 9.02 22.53 -31.55
N ASN A 337 7.80 23.09 -31.43
CA ASN A 337 7.56 24.52 -31.29
C ASN A 337 7.48 24.96 -29.81
N GLY A 338 7.62 24.02 -28.88
CA GLY A 338 7.45 24.25 -27.45
C GLY A 338 5.99 24.37 -27.00
N ASP A 339 5.04 23.91 -27.82
CA ASP A 339 3.63 23.88 -27.45
C ASP A 339 3.27 22.57 -26.73
N VAL A 340 2.39 22.66 -25.74
CA VAL A 340 2.00 21.51 -24.91
C VAL A 340 1.15 20.54 -25.73
N VAL A 341 1.59 19.29 -25.84
CA VAL A 341 0.89 18.20 -26.55
C VAL A 341 0.38 17.10 -25.63
N GLY A 342 0.70 17.15 -24.34
CA GLY A 342 0.30 16.10 -23.41
C GLY A 342 0.95 16.21 -22.05
N GLU A 343 0.84 15.14 -21.30
CA GLU A 343 1.31 15.04 -19.91
C GLU A 343 1.73 13.61 -19.56
N ARG A 344 2.83 13.48 -18.84
CA ARG A 344 3.28 12.25 -18.18
C ARG A 344 2.95 12.39 -16.70
N ARG A 345 2.01 11.59 -16.22
CA ARG A 345 1.41 11.74 -14.89
C ARG A 345 1.90 10.65 -13.96
N PHE A 346 2.39 11.05 -12.79
CA PHE A 346 2.61 10.17 -11.64
C PHE A 346 1.58 10.42 -10.56
N LEU A 347 1.10 9.35 -9.95
CA LEU A 347 0.31 9.35 -8.73
C LEU A 347 1.06 8.61 -7.65
N GLY A 348 1.03 9.13 -6.43
CA GLY A 348 1.69 8.50 -5.30
C GLY A 348 1.49 9.23 -4.01
N LEU A 349 2.41 9.01 -3.07
CA LEU A 349 2.40 9.61 -1.75
C LEU A 349 3.81 10.07 -1.40
N PHE A 350 3.97 11.31 -0.94
CA PHE A 350 5.24 11.73 -0.33
C PHE A 350 5.56 10.85 0.90
N SER A 351 6.84 10.47 1.02
CA SER A 351 7.33 9.68 2.16
C SER A 351 7.36 10.53 3.43
N SER A 352 7.51 9.90 4.59
CA SER A 352 7.70 10.63 5.85
C SER A 352 8.96 11.51 5.81
N ALA A 353 10.03 11.04 5.16
CA ALA A 353 11.27 11.79 4.98
C ALA A 353 11.04 13.11 4.25
N ALA A 354 10.24 13.09 3.18
CA ALA A 354 9.86 14.28 2.43
C ALA A 354 9.14 15.35 3.26
N TYR A 355 8.41 14.96 4.32
CA TYR A 355 7.75 15.90 5.22
C TYR A 355 8.69 16.49 6.28
N THR A 356 9.73 15.75 6.68
CA THR A 356 10.67 16.16 7.73
C THR A 356 11.92 16.88 7.22
N GLU A 357 12.26 16.73 5.94
CA GLU A 357 13.42 17.36 5.32
C GLU A 357 13.29 18.89 5.25
N SER A 358 14.36 19.69 5.38
CA SER A 358 14.24 21.16 5.27
C SER A 358 13.66 21.59 3.92
N VAL A 359 12.77 22.59 3.93
CA VAL A 359 12.20 23.20 2.70
C VAL A 359 13.28 23.77 1.76
N THR A 360 14.49 23.98 2.28
CA THR A 360 15.65 24.43 1.51
C THR A 360 16.42 23.31 0.81
N SER A 361 16.06 22.04 1.03
CA SER A 361 16.63 20.87 0.36
C SER A 361 15.66 20.22 -0.63
N VAL A 362 14.36 20.52 -0.50
CA VAL A 362 13.33 20.03 -1.43
C VAL A 362 13.35 20.87 -2.72
N PRO A 363 13.53 20.24 -3.90
CA PRO A 363 13.45 20.94 -5.19
C PRO A 363 12.10 21.65 -5.36
N VAL A 364 12.04 22.72 -6.15
CA VAL A 364 10.89 23.65 -6.24
C VAL A 364 10.66 24.50 -4.98
N LEU A 365 10.66 23.91 -3.78
CA LEU A 365 10.45 24.65 -2.53
C LEU A 365 11.65 25.53 -2.18
N GLN A 366 12.88 25.02 -2.32
CA GLN A 366 14.10 25.77 -2.05
C GLN A 366 14.11 27.11 -2.81
N ARG A 367 13.73 27.07 -4.09
CA ARG A 367 13.66 28.25 -4.95
C ARG A 367 12.56 29.21 -4.51
N LYS A 368 11.34 28.70 -4.27
CA LYS A 368 10.22 29.54 -3.77
C LYS A 368 10.59 30.23 -2.46
N VAL A 369 11.27 29.53 -1.55
CA VAL A 369 11.78 30.10 -0.29
C VAL A 369 12.80 31.20 -0.56
N ALA A 370 13.75 30.98 -1.49
CA ALA A 370 14.71 32.00 -1.88
C ALA A 370 14.04 33.25 -2.49
N GLU A 371 13.04 33.08 -3.35
CA GLU A 371 12.27 34.17 -3.95
C GLU A 371 11.47 34.94 -2.89
N VAL A 372 10.86 34.25 -1.91
CA VAL A 372 10.15 34.89 -0.80
C VAL A 372 11.10 35.73 0.05
N LEU A 373 12.27 35.19 0.42
CA LEU A 373 13.30 35.91 1.18
C LEU A 373 13.79 37.16 0.42
N GLN A 374 14.01 37.02 -0.90
CA GLN A 374 14.42 38.14 -1.75
C GLN A 374 13.34 39.23 -1.82
N ARG A 375 12.07 38.87 -2.01
CA ARG A 375 10.95 39.82 -2.03
C ARG A 375 10.72 40.49 -0.68
N ALA A 376 10.97 39.78 0.41
CA ALA A 376 10.93 40.32 1.76
C ALA A 376 12.14 41.22 2.08
N HIS A 377 13.15 41.28 1.21
CA HIS A 377 14.41 41.99 1.43
C HIS A 377 15.15 41.51 2.69
N LEU A 378 14.99 40.23 3.04
CA LEU A 378 15.60 39.62 4.23
C LEU A 378 16.76 38.71 3.82
N PRO A 379 18.02 39.03 4.17
CA PRO A 379 19.13 38.12 3.97
C PRO A 379 18.92 36.83 4.78
N LYS A 380 19.17 35.66 4.17
CA LYS A 380 19.02 34.34 4.83
C LYS A 380 19.79 34.22 6.16
N SER A 381 20.91 34.92 6.30
CA SER A 381 21.75 34.89 7.50
C SER A 381 21.29 35.86 8.61
N SER A 382 20.37 36.79 8.30
CA SER A 382 19.84 37.74 9.28
C SER A 382 18.90 37.06 10.27
N HIS A 383 18.71 37.64 11.47
CA HIS A 383 17.78 37.11 12.47
C HIS A 383 16.36 36.96 11.88
N SER A 384 15.82 38.02 11.30
CA SER A 384 14.49 38.01 10.68
C SER A 384 14.39 37.07 9.46
N GLY A 385 15.49 36.86 8.73
CA GLY A 385 15.54 35.87 7.66
C GLY A 385 15.48 34.42 8.15
N LYS A 386 16.09 34.14 9.31
CA LYS A 386 15.96 32.84 9.99
C LYS A 386 14.56 32.65 10.55
N ASP A 387 13.99 33.66 11.20
CA ASP A 387 12.62 33.61 11.72
C ASP A 387 11.60 33.31 10.60
N LEU A 388 11.75 33.95 9.44
CA LEU A 388 10.88 33.68 8.29
C LEU A 388 11.09 32.26 7.74
N LEU A 389 12.32 31.76 7.73
CA LEU A 389 12.60 30.39 7.30
C LEU A 389 11.95 29.37 8.24
N ASP A 390 12.08 29.56 9.56
CA ASP A 390 11.49 28.69 10.58
C ASP A 390 9.96 28.66 10.42
N ILE A 391 9.34 29.81 10.14
CA ILE A 391 7.91 29.88 9.81
C ILE A 391 7.62 29.02 8.57
N LEU A 392 8.34 29.22 7.46
CA LEU A 392 8.13 28.48 6.21
C LEU A 392 8.35 26.96 6.36
N GLU A 393 9.21 26.52 7.29
CA GLU A 393 9.41 25.10 7.60
C GLU A 393 8.19 24.46 8.28
N THR A 394 7.40 25.26 9.02
CA THR A 394 6.20 24.79 9.73
C THR A 394 4.91 24.85 8.90
N TYR A 395 4.95 25.49 7.72
CA TYR A 395 3.77 25.55 6.85
C TYR A 395 3.40 24.15 6.33
N PRO A 396 2.10 23.82 6.23
CA PRO A 396 1.66 22.60 5.57
C PRO A 396 2.21 22.55 4.13
N ARG A 397 2.89 21.45 3.79
CA ARG A 397 3.50 21.23 2.47
C ARG A 397 2.49 20.78 1.43
#